data_AF-A0A067DZ40-F1
#
_entry.id   AF-A0A067DZ40-F1
#
_cell.length_a   1.000
_cell.length_b   1.000
_cell.length_c   1.000
_cell.angle_alpha   90.00
_cell.angle_beta   90.00
_cell.angle_gamma   90.00
#
_symmetry.space_group_name_H-M   'P 1'
#
loop_
_entity.id
_entity.type
_entity.pdbx_description
1 polymer ?
#
loop_
_entity_poly.entity_id
_entity_poly.type
_entity_poly.pdbx_seq_one_letter_code
_entity_poly.pdbx_strand_id
1 'polypeptide(L)'
;MGLFLQKTNIIRDYLEDINEIPKCRMFWPREIWSKYVNKLEDLKYEENSDKAVQCLNDMVTNALMHVEDCLKYMSALRDHAIFRFCAIPQIMAIGTLALCYNNIEVFRGVVKMRRGLTAKVIDRTNNMTDVYLAFYDFSNILKPKINKNDPNATKTLSRVEAIQKACMDSGVLNKRKSYIIQSELRYSSTMIVIFFIILAIIFSYLSSTRASK
;
A
#
# COMPACT_ATOMS: atom_id res chain seq x y z
N MET A 1 -2.06 -0.82 18.38
CA MET A 1 -1.10 -0.15 17.48
C MET A 1 0.15 -0.98 17.17
N GLY A 2 0.94 -1.41 18.18
CA GLY A 2 2.22 -2.10 17.92
C GLY A 2 2.10 -3.38 17.07
N LEU A 3 1.07 -4.19 17.32
CA LEU A 3 0.82 -5.42 16.54
C LEU A 3 0.60 -5.15 15.05
N PHE A 4 -0.08 -4.06 14.68
CA PHE A 4 -0.32 -3.75 13.27
C PHE A 4 0.98 -3.45 12.53
N LEU A 5 1.86 -2.64 13.14
CA LEU A 5 3.18 -2.32 12.58
C LEU A 5 4.05 -3.56 12.50
N GLN A 6 4.15 -4.32 13.59
CA GLN A 6 5.02 -5.49 13.65
C GLN A 6 4.60 -6.57 12.66
N LYS A 7 3.29 -6.86 12.55
CA LYS A 7 2.78 -7.83 11.57
C LYS A 7 3.02 -7.36 10.14
N THR A 8 2.86 -6.06 9.87
CA THR A 8 3.16 -5.51 8.54
C THR A 8 4.61 -5.71 8.16
N ASN A 9 5.55 -5.43 9.07
CA ASN A 9 6.97 -5.65 8.82
C ASN A 9 7.28 -7.13 8.59
N ILE A 10 6.79 -8.02 9.48
CA ILE A 10 6.94 -9.48 9.34
C ILE A 10 6.42 -9.99 7.99
N ILE A 11 5.29 -9.45 7.51
CA ILE A 11 4.72 -9.83 6.21
C ILE A 11 5.63 -9.39 5.07
N ARG A 12 6.07 -8.13 5.10
CA ARG A 12 6.84 -7.53 4.02
C ARG A 12 8.26 -8.10 3.93
N ASP A 13 8.86 -8.41 5.07
CA ASP A 13 10.26 -8.82 5.21
C ASP A 13 10.48 -10.34 5.11
N TYR A 14 9.46 -11.11 4.71
CA TYR A 14 9.53 -12.57 4.57
C TYR A 14 10.81 -13.07 3.90
N LEU A 15 11.16 -12.53 2.73
CA LEU A 15 12.29 -13.04 1.95
C LEU A 15 13.64 -12.68 2.60
N GLU A 16 13.72 -11.53 3.25
CA GLU A 16 14.92 -11.11 4.01
C GLU A 16 15.11 -12.03 5.22
N ASP A 17 14.05 -12.25 5.99
CA ASP A 17 14.07 -13.10 7.19
C ASP A 17 14.42 -14.56 6.86
N ILE A 18 13.86 -15.11 5.78
CA ILE A 18 14.08 -16.52 5.38
C ILE A 18 15.46 -16.77 4.80
N ASN A 19 16.07 -15.77 4.15
CA ASN A 19 17.41 -15.90 3.57
C ASN A 19 18.52 -15.46 4.53
N GLU A 20 18.21 -15.17 5.79
CA GLU A 20 19.22 -14.79 6.78
C GLU A 20 20.24 -15.91 7.05
N ILE A 21 21.50 -15.51 7.19
CA ILE A 21 22.66 -16.38 7.43
C ILE A 21 23.25 -15.97 8.79
N PRO A 22 23.61 -16.93 9.68
CA PRO A 22 23.71 -18.38 9.44
C PRO A 22 22.40 -19.15 9.54
N LYS A 23 21.33 -18.53 10.04
CA LYS A 23 20.06 -19.20 10.31
C LYS A 23 18.90 -18.29 9.89
N CYS A 24 17.92 -18.87 9.19
CA CYS A 24 16.69 -18.19 8.85
C CYS A 24 15.94 -17.74 10.11
N ARG A 25 15.31 -16.56 10.02
CA ARG A 25 14.35 -16.08 11.01
C ARG A 25 12.94 -16.43 10.53
N MET A 26 12.14 -17.04 11.41
CA MET A 26 10.77 -17.45 11.09
C MET A 26 9.79 -16.81 12.05
N PHE A 27 9.02 -15.85 11.54
CA PHE A 27 7.97 -15.18 12.32
C PHE A 27 6.56 -15.47 11.83
N TRP A 28 6.41 -16.01 10.62
CA TRP A 28 5.09 -16.40 10.12
C TRP A 28 4.59 -17.60 10.94
N PRO A 29 3.38 -17.53 11.51
CA PRO A 29 2.91 -18.53 12.44
C PRO A 29 2.56 -19.82 11.70
N ARG A 30 2.99 -20.95 12.28
CA ARG A 30 2.75 -22.29 11.71
C ARG A 30 1.29 -22.57 11.46
N GLU A 31 0.41 -22.10 12.34
CA GLU A 31 -1.04 -22.23 12.20
C GLU A 31 -1.60 -21.63 10.89
N ILE A 32 -0.88 -20.70 10.25
CA ILE A 32 -1.25 -20.12 8.96
C ILE A 32 -0.51 -20.84 7.82
N TRP A 33 0.83 -20.82 7.82
CA TRP A 33 1.58 -21.27 6.65
C TRP A 33 1.48 -22.77 6.39
N SER A 34 1.26 -23.59 7.43
CA SER A 34 1.18 -25.05 7.28
C SER A 34 -0.09 -25.52 6.57
N LYS A 35 -1.05 -24.61 6.31
CA LYS A 35 -2.21 -24.88 5.43
C LYS A 35 -1.81 -24.92 3.94
N TYR A 36 -0.68 -24.31 3.59
CA TYR A 36 -0.28 -24.04 2.21
C TYR A 36 0.94 -24.87 1.80
N VAL A 37 1.94 -24.97 2.67
CA VAL A 37 3.22 -25.67 2.42
C VAL A 37 3.70 -26.47 3.63
N ASN A 38 4.68 -27.36 3.42
CA ASN A 38 5.23 -28.21 4.47
C ASN A 38 6.30 -27.52 5.32
N LYS A 39 7.06 -26.59 4.73
CA LYS A 39 8.03 -25.73 5.42
C LYS A 39 7.82 -24.29 4.99
N LEU A 40 8.07 -23.34 5.90
CA LEU A 40 7.84 -21.92 5.63
C LEU A 40 8.70 -21.42 4.46
N GLU A 41 9.94 -21.89 4.36
CA GLU A 41 10.88 -21.50 3.31
C GLU A 41 10.40 -21.88 1.90
N ASP A 42 9.53 -22.89 1.81
CA ASP A 42 9.03 -23.40 0.53
C ASP A 42 8.25 -22.32 -0.24
N LEU A 43 7.72 -21.31 0.45
CA LEU A 43 6.96 -20.21 -0.17
C LEU A 43 7.81 -19.33 -1.11
N LYS A 44 9.15 -19.39 -1.03
CA LYS A 44 10.04 -18.61 -1.91
C LYS A 44 10.23 -19.24 -3.29
N TYR A 45 9.91 -20.52 -3.44
CA TYR A 45 10.13 -21.25 -4.69
C TYR A 45 8.94 -21.10 -5.64
N GLU A 46 9.23 -21.00 -6.94
CA GLU A 46 8.24 -20.64 -7.96
C GLU A 46 7.10 -21.66 -8.07
N GLU A 47 7.39 -22.94 -7.85
CA GLU A 47 6.41 -24.04 -7.84
C GLU A 47 5.30 -23.86 -6.79
N ASN A 48 5.54 -23.05 -5.76
CA ASN A 48 4.58 -22.76 -4.70
C ASN A 48 3.90 -21.38 -4.84
N SER A 49 4.07 -20.67 -5.97
CA SER A 49 3.63 -19.28 -6.14
C SER A 49 2.16 -19.05 -5.74
N ASP A 50 1.23 -19.89 -6.21
CA ASP A 50 -0.20 -19.74 -5.90
C ASP A 50 -0.47 -19.89 -4.40
N LYS A 51 0.13 -20.91 -3.78
CA LYS A 51 0.03 -21.20 -2.35
C LYS A 51 0.67 -20.09 -1.50
N ALA A 52 1.80 -19.55 -1.96
CA ALA A 52 2.50 -18.45 -1.31
C ALA A 52 1.65 -17.18 -1.29
N VAL A 53 1.01 -16.84 -2.41
CA VAL A 53 0.10 -15.70 -2.47
C VAL A 53 -1.14 -15.91 -1.59
N GLN A 54 -1.73 -17.10 -1.55
CA GLN A 54 -2.84 -17.39 -0.64
C GLN A 54 -2.43 -17.29 0.85
N CYS A 55 -1.23 -17.79 1.19
CA CYS A 55 -0.67 -17.67 2.53
C CYS A 55 -0.42 -16.20 2.91
N LEU A 56 0.12 -15.41 1.98
CA LEU A 56 0.32 -13.98 2.13
C LEU A 56 -1.01 -13.26 2.37
N ASN A 57 -2.06 -13.62 1.64
CA ASN A 57 -3.39 -13.05 1.82
C ASN A 57 -3.96 -13.35 3.21
N ASP A 58 -3.81 -14.58 3.75
CA ASP A 58 -4.20 -14.91 5.13
C ASP A 58 -3.45 -14.03 6.15
N MET A 59 -2.13 -13.88 5.99
CA MET A 59 -1.30 -13.04 6.84
C MET A 59 -1.73 -11.57 6.83
N VAL A 60 -1.96 -10.98 5.65
CA VAL A 60 -2.44 -9.60 5.52
C VAL A 60 -3.82 -9.45 6.15
N THR A 61 -4.73 -10.39 5.91
CA THR A 61 -6.08 -10.38 6.50
C THR A 61 -6.05 -10.46 8.02
N ASN A 62 -5.08 -11.20 8.59
CA ASN A 62 -4.83 -11.22 10.02
C ASN A 62 -4.31 -9.87 10.54
N ALA A 63 -3.43 -9.18 9.80
CA ALA A 63 -2.95 -7.86 10.17
C ALA A 63 -4.07 -6.78 10.11
N LEU A 64 -4.95 -6.84 9.11
CA LEU A 64 -6.05 -5.87 8.95
C LEU A 64 -7.04 -5.85 10.14
N MET A 65 -7.10 -6.93 10.94
CA MET A 65 -7.96 -6.98 12.14
C MET A 65 -7.60 -5.93 13.19
N HIS A 66 -6.38 -5.38 13.17
CA HIS A 66 -5.90 -4.40 14.17
C HIS A 66 -6.21 -2.95 13.79
N VAL A 67 -6.73 -2.70 12.59
CA VAL A 67 -6.84 -1.33 12.04
C VAL A 67 -7.82 -0.47 12.81
N GLU A 68 -9.00 -0.98 13.14
CA GLU A 68 -10.05 -0.23 13.86
C GLU A 68 -9.55 0.24 15.23
N ASP A 69 -8.82 -0.61 15.97
CA ASP A 69 -8.18 -0.24 17.23
C ASP A 69 -7.09 0.82 17.05
N CYS A 70 -6.35 0.79 15.94
CA CYS A 70 -5.35 1.82 15.64
C CYS A 70 -6.02 3.16 15.34
N LEU A 71 -7.12 3.17 14.57
CA LEU A 71 -7.91 4.38 14.32
C LEU A 71 -8.49 4.95 15.62
N LYS A 72 -9.04 4.10 16.48
CA LYS A 72 -9.57 4.49 17.81
C LYS A 72 -8.48 5.05 18.72
N TYR A 73 -7.29 4.46 18.72
CA TYR A 73 -6.17 4.96 19.51
C TYR A 73 -5.73 6.35 19.04
N MET A 74 -5.51 6.53 17.73
CA MET A 74 -5.03 7.79 17.18
C MET A 74 -6.04 8.94 17.34
N SER A 75 -7.35 8.66 17.39
CA SER A 75 -8.38 9.69 17.62
C SER A 75 -8.39 10.24 19.05
N ALA A 76 -7.83 9.51 20.01
CA ALA A 76 -7.72 9.94 21.40
C ALA A 76 -6.50 10.82 21.66
N LEU A 77 -5.53 10.88 20.73
CA LEU A 77 -4.30 11.66 20.90
C LEU A 77 -4.60 13.16 20.74
N ARG A 78 -4.08 13.96 21.68
CA ARG A 78 -4.30 15.41 21.75
C ARG A 78 -3.08 16.22 21.37
N ASP A 79 -1.89 15.78 21.78
CA ASP A 79 -0.64 16.44 21.42
C ASP A 79 -0.31 16.18 19.94
N HIS A 80 -0.01 17.25 19.21
CA HIS A 80 0.21 17.19 17.77
C HIS A 80 1.49 16.42 17.39
N ALA A 81 2.57 16.56 18.16
CA ALA A 81 3.83 15.88 17.88
C ALA A 81 3.70 14.37 18.15
N ILE A 82 3.10 14.00 19.28
CA ILE A 82 2.78 12.60 19.63
C ILE A 82 1.82 12.00 18.60
N PHE A 83 0.79 12.75 18.21
CA PHE A 83 -0.14 12.33 17.17
C PHE A 83 0.58 11.96 15.88
N ARG A 84 1.41 12.87 15.33
CA ARG A 84 2.13 12.62 14.08
C ARG A 84 3.10 11.45 14.20
N PHE A 85 3.83 11.36 15.33
CA PHE A 85 4.73 10.25 15.62
C PHE A 85 4.01 8.90 15.58
N CYS A 86 2.79 8.84 16.13
CA CYS A 86 1.96 7.64 16.07
C CYS A 86 1.32 7.41 14.70
N ALA A 87 0.82 8.44 14.04
CA ALA A 87 -0.03 8.32 12.86
C ALA A 87 0.74 7.97 11.58
N ILE A 88 1.91 8.58 11.37
CA ILE A 88 2.70 8.37 10.15
C ILE A 88 3.07 6.89 9.97
N PRO A 89 3.63 6.17 10.96
CA PRO A 89 3.91 4.74 10.83
C PRO A 89 2.66 3.90 10.51
N GLN A 90 1.50 4.25 11.05
CA GLN A 90 0.26 3.51 10.84
C GLN A 90 -0.25 3.66 9.39
N ILE A 91 -0.17 4.87 8.83
CA ILE A 91 -0.48 5.11 7.41
C ILE A 91 0.49 4.35 6.50
N MET A 92 1.78 4.38 6.84
CA MET A 92 2.81 3.65 6.10
C MET A 92 2.56 2.13 6.14
N ALA A 93 2.08 1.60 7.27
CA ALA A 93 1.78 0.20 7.42
C ALA A 93 0.59 -0.25 6.55
N ILE A 94 -0.56 0.46 6.60
CA ILE A 94 -1.70 0.12 5.72
C ILE A 94 -1.35 0.27 4.24
N GLY A 95 -0.52 1.27 3.88
CA GLY A 95 -0.01 1.44 2.53
C GLY A 95 0.89 0.28 2.09
N THR A 96 1.72 -0.24 2.99
CA THR A 96 2.57 -1.40 2.73
C THR A 96 1.75 -2.67 2.58
N LEU A 97 0.77 -2.92 3.46
CA LEU A 97 -0.15 -4.06 3.32
C LEU A 97 -0.93 -4.00 1.99
N ALA A 98 -1.36 -2.82 1.56
CA ALA A 98 -2.02 -2.66 0.27
C ALA A 98 -1.10 -2.98 -0.92
N LEU A 99 0.23 -2.78 -0.79
CA LEU A 99 1.22 -3.18 -1.81
C LEU A 99 1.55 -4.68 -1.75
N CYS A 100 1.57 -5.27 -0.57
CA CYS A 100 1.86 -6.69 -0.36
C CYS A 100 0.66 -7.60 -0.72
N TYR A 101 -0.58 -7.16 -0.49
CA TYR A 101 -1.74 -8.01 -0.72
C TYR A 101 -1.84 -8.50 -2.17
N ASN A 102 -2.02 -9.80 -2.34
CA ASN A 102 -2.08 -10.50 -3.62
C ASN A 102 -0.87 -10.21 -4.55
N ASN A 103 0.35 -10.11 -3.98
CA ASN A 103 1.56 -9.73 -4.71
C ASN A 103 2.70 -10.75 -4.50
N ILE A 104 3.02 -11.50 -5.55
CA ILE A 104 4.09 -12.51 -5.55
C ILE A 104 5.48 -11.92 -5.31
N GLU A 105 5.68 -10.62 -5.58
CA GLU A 105 6.98 -9.96 -5.42
C GLU A 105 7.47 -9.93 -3.96
N VAL A 106 6.58 -10.14 -2.97
CA VAL A 106 6.98 -10.34 -1.56
C VAL A 106 7.92 -11.54 -1.39
N PHE A 107 7.80 -12.54 -2.26
CA PHE A 107 8.61 -13.77 -2.23
C PHE A 107 9.83 -13.71 -3.16
N ARG A 108 9.97 -12.63 -3.95
CA ARG A 108 11.01 -12.50 -5.00
C ARG A 108 11.92 -11.30 -4.80
N GLY A 109 11.50 -10.32 -4.00
CA GLY A 109 12.28 -9.13 -3.75
C GLY A 109 11.65 -8.20 -2.71
N VAL A 110 12.00 -6.92 -2.81
CA VAL A 110 11.61 -5.92 -1.83
C VAL A 110 10.36 -5.18 -2.28
N VAL A 111 9.25 -5.39 -1.58
CA VAL A 111 8.03 -4.59 -1.73
C VAL A 111 8.07 -3.43 -0.74
N LYS A 112 8.13 -2.19 -1.23
CA LYS A 112 8.13 -1.00 -0.37
C LYS A 112 7.40 0.17 -1.01
N MET A 113 6.86 1.05 -0.17
CA MET A 113 6.30 2.31 -0.63
C MET A 113 7.37 3.17 -1.31
N ARG A 114 7.01 3.83 -2.42
CA ARG A 114 7.91 4.75 -3.12
C ARG A 114 8.30 5.91 -2.19
N ARG A 115 9.57 6.33 -2.24
CA ARG A 115 10.10 7.43 -1.41
C ARG A 115 9.29 8.73 -1.54
N GLY A 116 8.85 9.06 -2.75
CA GLY A 116 8.00 10.24 -2.99
C GLY A 116 6.62 10.15 -2.32
N LEU A 117 5.99 8.97 -2.31
CA LEU A 117 4.72 8.78 -1.59
C LEU A 117 4.94 8.82 -0.07
N THR A 118 6.04 8.24 0.41
CA THR A 118 6.44 8.29 1.83
C THR A 118 6.62 9.74 2.29
N ALA A 119 7.33 10.55 1.50
CA ALA A 119 7.50 11.97 1.78
C ALA A 119 6.16 12.71 1.83
N LYS A 120 5.24 12.44 0.89
CA LYS A 120 3.88 13.01 0.92
C LYS A 120 3.11 12.61 2.18
N VAL A 121 3.19 11.35 2.62
CA VAL A 121 2.54 10.89 3.86
C VAL A 121 3.10 11.65 5.07
N ILE A 122 4.42 11.78 5.17
CA ILE A 122 5.08 12.49 6.29
C ILE A 122 4.69 13.98 6.31
N ASP A 123 4.69 14.62 5.15
CA ASP A 123 4.36 16.05 4.95
C ASP A 123 2.88 16.34 5.24
N ARG A 124 1.97 15.49 4.75
CA ARG A 124 0.54 15.77 4.72
C ARG A 124 -0.22 15.28 5.96
N THR A 125 0.35 14.40 6.77
CA THR A 125 -0.30 13.88 7.98
C THR A 125 -0.22 14.89 9.12
N ASN A 126 -1.33 15.58 9.40
CA ASN A 126 -1.39 16.62 10.43
C ASN A 126 -2.49 16.40 11.47
N ASN A 127 -3.60 15.77 11.09
CA ASN A 127 -4.72 15.47 11.98
C ASN A 127 -5.44 14.18 11.57
N MET A 128 -6.46 13.77 12.34
CA MET A 128 -7.19 12.53 12.05
C MET A 128 -7.93 12.52 10.72
N THR A 129 -8.28 13.67 10.14
CA THR A 129 -8.87 13.72 8.79
C THR A 129 -7.89 13.14 7.77
N ASP A 130 -6.61 13.49 7.88
CA ASP A 130 -5.56 13.00 6.98
C ASP A 130 -5.35 11.49 7.15
N VAL A 131 -5.48 10.97 8.38
CA VAL A 131 -5.41 9.54 8.69
C VAL A 131 -6.60 8.79 8.07
N TYR A 132 -7.82 9.22 8.33
CA TYR A 132 -9.01 8.55 7.78
C TYR A 132 -9.01 8.55 6.26
N LEU A 133 -8.63 9.67 5.63
CA LEU A 133 -8.45 9.75 4.18
C LEU A 133 -7.42 8.72 3.69
N ALA A 134 -6.25 8.66 4.32
CA ALA A 134 -5.20 7.74 3.89
C ALA A 134 -5.58 6.26 4.07
N PHE A 135 -6.20 5.90 5.19
CA PHE A 135 -6.69 4.53 5.42
C PHE A 135 -7.80 4.15 4.44
N TYR A 136 -8.72 5.09 4.14
CA TYR A 136 -9.75 4.88 3.14
C TYR A 136 -9.15 4.65 1.74
N ASP A 137 -8.20 5.50 1.36
CA ASP A 137 -7.53 5.43 0.06
C ASP A 137 -6.74 4.13 -0.14
N PHE A 138 -5.95 3.71 0.85
CA PHE A 138 -5.23 2.44 0.77
C PHE A 138 -6.18 1.23 0.82
N SER A 139 -7.30 1.33 1.52
CA SER A 139 -8.36 0.31 1.48
C SER A 139 -8.98 0.21 0.10
N ASN A 140 -9.19 1.33 -0.61
CA ASN A 140 -9.65 1.33 -2.01
C ASN A 140 -8.61 0.76 -2.98
N ILE A 141 -7.31 0.88 -2.70
CA ILE A 141 -6.25 0.25 -3.49
C ILE A 141 -6.22 -1.27 -3.25
N LEU A 142 -6.47 -1.71 -2.01
CA LEU A 142 -6.46 -3.12 -1.64
C LEU A 142 -7.72 -3.85 -2.13
N LYS A 143 -8.91 -3.27 -1.97
CA LYS A 143 -10.21 -3.89 -2.30
C LYS A 143 -10.29 -4.57 -3.69
N PRO A 144 -9.88 -3.94 -4.81
CA PRO A 144 -9.97 -4.56 -6.13
C PRO A 144 -8.98 -5.72 -6.34
N LYS A 145 -7.97 -5.86 -5.48
CA LYS A 145 -7.00 -6.97 -5.54
C LYS A 145 -7.52 -8.26 -4.92
N ILE A 146 -8.65 -8.22 -4.23
CA ILE A 146 -9.26 -9.38 -3.56
C ILE A 146 -9.79 -10.34 -4.62
N ASN A 147 -9.07 -11.44 -4.82
CA ASN A 147 -9.50 -12.53 -5.68
C ASN A 147 -10.62 -13.31 -5.00
N LYS A 148 -11.79 -13.45 -5.65
CA LYS A 148 -12.94 -14.19 -5.11
C LYS A 148 -12.64 -15.67 -4.86
N ASN A 149 -11.65 -16.23 -5.55
CA ASN A 149 -11.22 -17.62 -5.39
C ASN A 149 -10.22 -17.81 -4.23
N ASP A 150 -9.76 -16.73 -3.59
CA ASP A 150 -8.88 -16.81 -2.43
C ASP A 150 -9.66 -17.37 -1.21
N PRO A 151 -9.10 -18.33 -0.44
CA PRO A 151 -9.79 -18.90 0.73
C PRO A 151 -10.20 -17.87 1.79
N ASN A 152 -9.50 -16.73 1.87
CA ASN A 152 -9.77 -15.66 2.82
C ASN A 152 -10.51 -14.47 2.19
N ALA A 153 -10.98 -14.55 0.93
CA ALA A 153 -11.59 -13.44 0.21
C ALA A 153 -12.71 -12.75 1.00
N THR A 154 -13.70 -13.51 1.48
CA THR A 154 -14.86 -12.98 2.24
C THR A 154 -14.42 -12.27 3.53
N LYS A 155 -13.49 -12.88 4.27
CA LYS A 155 -12.97 -12.30 5.52
C LYS A 155 -12.18 -11.03 5.24
N THR A 156 -11.34 -11.03 4.20
CA THR A 156 -10.57 -9.86 3.76
C THR A 156 -11.50 -8.72 3.39
N LEU A 157 -12.51 -9.01 2.55
CA LEU A 157 -13.48 -8.02 2.09
C LEU A 157 -14.22 -7.38 3.27
N SER A 158 -14.71 -8.20 4.21
CA SER A 158 -15.36 -7.71 5.42
C SER A 158 -14.46 -6.77 6.24
N ARG A 159 -13.17 -7.09 6.40
CA ARG A 159 -12.22 -6.21 7.10
C ARG A 159 -11.97 -4.91 6.36
N VAL A 160 -11.79 -4.96 5.05
CA VAL A 160 -11.59 -3.77 4.22
C VAL A 160 -12.82 -2.86 4.27
N GLU A 161 -14.01 -3.44 4.21
CA GLU A 161 -15.28 -2.70 4.31
C GLU A 161 -15.50 -2.10 5.70
N ALA A 162 -15.11 -2.80 6.77
CA ALA A 162 -15.13 -2.25 8.12
C ALA A 162 -14.21 -1.02 8.24
N ILE A 163 -13.00 -1.07 7.66
CA ILE A 163 -12.07 0.06 7.63
C ILE A 163 -12.68 1.23 6.82
N GLN A 164 -13.22 0.94 5.63
CA GLN A 164 -13.87 1.95 4.80
C GLN A 164 -15.02 2.62 5.56
N LYS A 165 -15.87 1.83 6.23
CA LYS A 165 -16.99 2.31 7.04
C LYS A 165 -16.51 3.17 8.21
N ALA A 166 -15.51 2.71 8.97
CA ALA A 166 -14.95 3.49 10.08
C ALA A 166 -14.40 4.85 9.61
N CYS A 167 -13.78 4.90 8.43
CA CYS A 167 -13.34 6.16 7.83
C CYS A 167 -14.51 7.03 7.37
N MET A 168 -15.56 6.47 6.76
CA MET A 168 -16.74 7.21 6.31
C MET A 168 -17.55 7.80 7.48
N ASP A 169 -17.75 7.01 8.53
CA ASP A 169 -18.51 7.38 9.72
C ASP A 169 -17.85 8.55 10.49
N SER A 170 -16.57 8.83 10.25
CA SER A 170 -15.90 10.01 10.82
C SER A 170 -16.43 11.34 10.27
N GLY A 171 -17.13 11.34 9.14
CA GLY A 171 -17.73 12.54 8.53
C GLY A 171 -16.74 13.49 7.83
N VAL A 172 -15.46 13.12 7.73
CA VAL A 172 -14.38 14.02 7.24
C VAL A 172 -13.99 13.82 5.77
N LEU A 173 -14.45 12.73 5.12
CA LEU A 173 -13.95 12.32 3.80
C LEU A 173 -14.42 13.22 2.63
N ASN A 174 -15.51 13.98 2.79
CA ASN A 174 -16.10 14.78 1.70
C ASN A 174 -15.37 16.11 1.40
N LYS A 175 -14.25 16.42 2.05
CA LYS A 175 -13.65 17.77 2.02
C LYS A 175 -12.30 17.91 1.29
N ARG A 176 -11.63 16.83 0.86
CA ARG A 176 -10.30 16.91 0.21
C ARG A 176 -10.10 15.90 -0.92
N LYS A 177 -9.34 16.30 -1.96
CA LYS A 177 -8.84 15.39 -3.01
C LYS A 177 -7.76 14.45 -2.43
N SER A 178 -7.86 13.16 -2.73
CA SER A 178 -6.85 12.17 -2.35
C SER A 178 -5.48 12.47 -2.99
N TYR A 179 -4.42 12.42 -2.20
CA TYR A 179 -3.03 12.52 -2.70
C TYR A 179 -2.38 11.13 -2.92
N ILE A 180 -3.02 10.07 -2.42
CA ILE A 180 -2.60 8.67 -2.56
C ILE A 180 -3.17 8.12 -3.87
N ILE A 181 -4.48 8.27 -4.06
CA ILE A 181 -5.18 8.03 -5.31
C ILE A 181 -5.08 9.32 -6.13
N GLN A 182 -3.88 9.62 -6.61
CA GLN A 182 -3.82 10.49 -7.79
C GLN A 182 -4.49 9.69 -8.90
N SER A 183 -5.65 10.16 -9.38
CA SER A 183 -6.10 9.75 -10.70
C SER A 183 -4.89 9.95 -11.59
N GLU A 184 -4.42 8.89 -12.25
CA GLU A 184 -3.50 9.02 -13.35
C GLU A 184 -4.22 9.86 -14.43
N LEU A 185 -4.23 11.19 -14.26
CA LEU A 185 -3.95 12.05 -15.40
C LEU A 185 -2.46 11.82 -15.66
N ARG A 186 -2.15 10.62 -16.16
CA ARG A 186 -1.12 10.44 -17.15
C ARG A 186 -1.53 11.38 -18.28
N TYR A 187 -1.17 12.65 -18.17
CA TYR A 187 -0.49 13.24 -19.31
C TYR A 187 0.73 12.35 -19.49
N SER A 188 0.50 11.28 -20.26
CA SER A 188 1.53 10.32 -20.60
C SER A 188 2.73 11.14 -21.04
N SER A 189 3.93 10.79 -20.62
CA SER A 189 5.14 11.47 -21.09
C SER A 189 5.14 11.63 -22.62
N THR A 190 4.41 10.76 -23.35
CA THR A 190 4.10 10.92 -24.77
C THR A 190 3.35 12.20 -25.12
N MET A 191 2.34 12.65 -24.37
CA MET A 191 1.61 13.90 -24.62
C MET A 191 2.50 15.14 -24.42
N ILE A 192 3.41 15.09 -23.45
CA ILE A 192 4.41 16.16 -23.24
C ILE A 192 5.40 16.17 -24.41
N VAL A 193 5.89 15.01 -24.84
CA VAL A 193 6.78 14.89 -26.01
C VAL A 193 6.08 15.34 -27.30
N ILE A 194 4.83 14.95 -27.53
CA ILE A 194 4.02 15.37 -28.68
C ILE A 194 3.84 16.89 -28.68
N PHE A 195 3.59 17.51 -27.52
CA PHE A 195 3.48 18.96 -27.40
C PHE A 195 4.77 19.67 -27.80
N PHE A 196 5.93 19.17 -27.35
CA PHE A 196 7.24 19.73 -27.76
C PHE A 196 7.55 19.54 -29.25
N ILE A 197 7.15 18.40 -29.83
CA ILE A 197 7.28 18.15 -31.28
C ILE A 197 6.44 19.16 -32.08
N ILE A 198 5.18 19.39 -31.68
CA ILE A 198 4.29 20.35 -32.34
C ILE A 198 4.85 21.77 -32.25
N LEU A 199 5.35 22.18 -31.08
CA LEU A 199 5.99 23.49 -30.91
C LEU A 199 7.23 23.67 -31.80
N ALA A 200 8.06 22.63 -31.94
CA ALA A 200 9.23 22.67 -32.81
C ALA A 200 8.85 22.85 -34.29
N ILE A 201 7.80 22.16 -34.75
CA ILE A 201 7.28 22.29 -36.12
C ILE A 201 6.75 23.71 -36.36
N ILE A 202 5.95 24.25 -35.44
CA ILE A 202 5.43 25.63 -35.53
C ILE A 202 6.57 26.64 -35.56
N PHE A 203 7.57 26.50 -34.69
CA PHE A 203 8.72 27.38 -34.63
C PHE A 203 9.54 27.33 -35.93
N SER A 204 9.76 26.14 -36.49
CA SER A 204 10.45 25.98 -37.78
C SER A 204 9.69 26.66 -38.91
N TYR A 205 8.36 26.52 -38.97
CA TYR A 205 7.52 27.14 -39.99
C TYR A 205 7.49 28.68 -39.89
N LEU A 206 7.42 29.21 -38.66
CA LEU A 206 7.48 30.66 -38.42
C LEU A 206 8.86 31.24 -38.74
N SER A 207 9.93 30.48 -38.51
CA SER A 207 11.30 30.89 -38.84
C SER A 207 11.54 30.88 -40.36
N SER A 208 11.04 29.88 -41.09
CA SER A 208 11.15 29.82 -42.56
C SER A 208 10.35 30.91 -43.26
N THR A 209 9.16 31.25 -42.74
CA THR A 209 8.34 32.35 -43.29
C THR A 209 8.91 33.73 -42.97
N ARG A 210 9.68 33.90 -41.88
CA ARG A 210 10.46 35.12 -41.62
C ARG A 210 11.68 35.27 -42.53
N ALA A 211 12.32 34.17 -42.94
CA ALA A 211 13.49 34.20 -43.84
C ALA A 211 13.13 34.42 -45.32
N SER A 212 11.84 34.34 -45.67
CA SER A 212 11.32 34.50 -47.04
C SER A 212 10.74 35.91 -47.32
N LYS A 213 10.90 36.86 -46.39
CA LYS A 213 10.62 38.29 -46.59
C LYS A 213 11.93 39.06 -46.61
#